data_AF-A0A7Y5C2E2-F1
#
_entry.id   AF-A0A7Y5C2E2-F1
#
_cell.length_a   1.000
_cell.length_b   1.000
_cell.length_c   1.000
_cell.angle_alpha   90.00
_cell.angle_beta   90.00
_cell.angle_gamma   90.00
#
_symmetry.space_group_name_H-M   'P 1'
#
loop_
_entity.id
_entity.type
_entity.pdbx_description
1 polymer ?
#
loop_
_entity_poly.entity_id
_entity_poly.type
_entity_poly.pdbx_seq_one_letter_code
_entity_poly.pdbx_strand_id
1 'polypeptide(L)'
;MEKFFLFLVFYSLLLLTTSCKVQKKENIPLREKDPNNPYTTCELIEIAFENKIGKIQPYKEYYLRCSIQDYFIKLCESSVKSDELKPFLNKGITVEMEIKEGLWDKCNSDLEQVQSRTGKYVVIKRIIK
;
A
#
# COMPACT_ATOMS: atom_id res chain seq x y z
N MET A 1 17.78 47.49 34.17
CA MET A 1 16.75 46.42 34.20
C MET A 1 15.81 46.47 33.00
N GLU A 2 15.53 47.62 32.39
CA GLU A 2 14.61 47.72 31.23
C GLU A 2 15.06 46.98 29.96
N LYS A 3 16.38 46.90 29.69
CA LYS A 3 16.90 46.20 28.50
C LYS A 3 16.68 44.69 28.53
N PHE A 4 16.53 44.10 29.72
CA PHE A 4 16.31 42.65 29.88
C PHE A 4 14.87 42.26 29.56
N PHE A 5 13.91 43.17 29.82
CA PHE A 5 12.49 42.95 29.54
C PHE A 5 12.18 42.99 28.04
N LEU A 6 12.87 43.87 27.30
CA LEU A 6 12.74 43.96 25.83
C LEU A 6 13.24 42.70 25.11
N PHE A 7 14.30 42.05 25.62
CA PHE A 7 14.83 40.81 25.05
C PHE A 7 13.89 39.62 25.23
N LEU A 8 13.17 39.54 26.36
CA LEU A 8 12.21 38.47 26.63
C LEU A 8 10.94 38.59 25.76
N VAL A 9 10.49 39.81 25.47
CA VAL A 9 9.35 40.06 24.57
C VAL A 9 9.70 39.74 23.11
N PHE A 10 10.95 39.95 22.69
CA PHE A 10 11.40 39.59 21.33
C PHE A 10 11.51 38.07 21.14
N TYR A 11 11.91 37.33 22.19
CA TYR A 11 12.09 35.88 22.13
C TYR A 11 10.76 35.11 22.14
N SER A 12 9.72 35.64 22.80
CA SER A 12 8.38 35.04 22.79
C SER A 12 7.64 35.24 21.46
N LEU A 13 7.97 36.28 20.68
CA LEU A 13 7.38 36.54 19.37
C LEU A 13 7.96 35.64 18.25
N LEU A 14 9.16 35.06 18.45
CA LEU A 14 9.84 34.24 17.44
C LEU A 14 9.37 32.76 17.40
N LEU A 15 8.60 32.29 18.39
CA LEU A 15 8.20 30.88 18.51
C LEU A 15 6.84 30.54 17.87
N LEU A 16 6.22 31.48 17.15
CA LEU A 16 4.85 31.33 16.62
C LEU A 16 4.75 30.96 15.12
N THR A 17 5.85 30.66 14.43
CA THR A 17 5.81 30.34 12.99
C THR A 17 6.47 29.03 12.59
N THR A 18 6.35 27.97 13.41
CA THR A 18 6.47 26.60 12.87
C THR A 18 5.08 26.07 12.52
N SER A 19 4.44 26.70 11.53
CA SER A 19 3.30 26.09 10.86
C SER A 19 3.84 25.00 9.94
N CYS A 20 3.88 23.76 10.44
CA CYS A 20 3.95 22.59 9.57
C CYS A 20 2.76 22.68 8.64
N LYS A 21 3.00 23.03 7.37
CA LYS A 21 2.04 22.77 6.30
C LYS A 21 1.84 21.26 6.28
N VAL A 22 0.78 20.80 6.92
CA VAL A 22 0.21 19.50 6.60
C VAL A 22 -0.07 19.56 5.11
N GLN A 23 0.74 18.86 4.32
CA GLN A 23 0.42 18.64 2.92
C GLN A 23 -0.93 17.94 2.93
N LYS A 24 -1.97 18.70 2.61
CA LYS A 24 -3.27 18.16 2.22
C LYS A 24 -2.92 17.17 1.11
N LYS A 25 -3.12 15.87 1.38
CA LYS A 25 -2.95 14.80 0.40
C LYS A 25 -3.95 15.12 -0.71
N GLU A 26 -3.47 15.87 -1.69
CA GLU A 26 -4.17 16.15 -2.92
C GLU A 26 -4.48 14.77 -3.50
N ASN A 27 -5.70 14.59 -4.03
CA ASN A 27 -6.00 13.43 -4.84
C ASN A 27 -5.13 13.55 -6.09
N ILE A 28 -3.86 13.19 -5.98
CA ILE A 28 -2.99 12.99 -7.12
C ILE A 28 -3.73 11.93 -7.93
N PRO A 29 -4.15 12.23 -9.17
CA PRO A 29 -4.73 11.21 -10.02
C PRO A 29 -3.71 10.08 -10.04
N LEU A 30 -4.13 8.94 -9.46
CA LEU A 30 -3.41 7.68 -9.54
C LEU A 30 -2.91 7.60 -10.97
N ARG A 31 -1.58 7.50 -11.16
CA ARG A 31 -1.00 7.39 -12.49
C ARG A 31 -1.72 6.22 -13.15
N GLU A 32 -2.68 6.57 -13.99
CA GLU A 32 -3.65 5.62 -14.49
C GLU A 32 -2.82 4.64 -15.29
N LYS A 33 -3.00 3.34 -15.04
CA LYS A 33 -2.28 2.31 -15.77
C LYS A 33 -2.42 2.66 -17.25
N ASP A 34 -1.30 2.89 -17.94
CA ASP A 34 -1.33 3.23 -19.36
C ASP A 34 -2.17 2.16 -20.06
N PRO A 35 -3.33 2.51 -20.65
CA PRO A 35 -4.22 1.53 -21.25
C PRO A 35 -3.54 0.79 -22.41
N ASN A 36 -2.45 1.34 -22.96
CA ASN A 36 -1.67 0.73 -24.04
C ASN A 36 -0.53 -0.17 -23.54
N ASN A 37 -0.20 -0.14 -22.24
CA ASN A 37 0.80 -1.02 -21.65
C ASN A 37 0.15 -1.98 -20.64
N PRO A 38 -0.07 -3.25 -21.03
CA PRO A 38 -0.70 -4.22 -20.14
C PRO A 38 0.21 -4.60 -18.96
N TYR A 39 1.51 -4.30 -19.03
CA TYR A 39 2.52 -4.70 -18.07
C TYR A 39 2.79 -3.61 -17.02
N THR A 40 3.06 -4.04 -15.80
CA THR A 40 3.43 -3.16 -14.70
C THR A 40 4.61 -3.77 -13.95
N THR A 41 5.61 -2.94 -13.66
CA THR A 41 6.76 -3.36 -12.85
C THR A 41 6.64 -2.78 -11.46
N CYS A 42 6.62 -3.65 -10.46
CA CYS A 42 6.54 -3.31 -9.04
C CYS A 42 7.47 -4.22 -8.25
N GLU A 43 7.67 -3.94 -6.97
CA GLU A 43 8.36 -4.86 -6.06
C GLU A 43 7.34 -5.85 -5.48
N LEU A 44 7.64 -7.15 -5.51
CA LEU A 44 6.83 -8.14 -4.80
C LEU A 44 7.28 -8.20 -3.34
N ILE A 45 6.35 -8.00 -2.41
CA ILE A 45 6.61 -8.09 -0.98
C ILE A 45 5.61 -9.00 -0.28
N GLU A 46 5.97 -9.44 0.93
CA GLU A 46 5.09 -10.12 1.87
C GLU A 46 4.82 -9.21 3.06
N ILE A 47 3.55 -9.10 3.47
CA ILE A 47 3.13 -8.39 4.67
C ILE A 47 2.48 -9.40 5.62
N ALA A 48 2.81 -9.30 6.91
CA ALA A 48 2.19 -10.14 7.93
C ALA A 48 0.70 -9.83 8.04
N PHE A 49 -0.14 -10.86 8.07
CA PHE A 49 -1.57 -10.64 8.25
C PHE A 49 -1.87 -10.35 9.72
N GLU A 50 -2.51 -9.22 9.96
CA GLU A 50 -3.01 -8.82 11.28
C GLU A 50 -4.54 -8.94 11.28
N ASN A 51 -5.10 -9.55 12.33
CA ASN A 51 -6.53 -9.66 12.45
C ASN A 51 -7.20 -8.43 13.06
N LYS A 52 -8.54 -8.39 13.04
CA LYS A 52 -9.33 -7.27 13.62
C LYS A 52 -9.08 -7.03 15.12
N ILE A 53 -8.44 -7.96 15.82
CA ILE A 53 -8.10 -7.89 17.25
C ILE A 53 -6.61 -7.50 17.43
N GLY A 54 -5.88 -7.24 16.34
CA GLY A 54 -4.48 -6.83 16.34
C GLY A 54 -3.48 -7.98 16.48
N LYS A 55 -3.94 -9.24 16.35
CA LYS A 55 -3.07 -10.41 16.46
C LYS A 55 -2.48 -10.78 15.10
N ILE A 56 -1.15 -10.74 15.03
CA ILE A 56 -0.38 -11.25 13.89
C ILE A 56 -0.62 -12.76 13.75
N GLN A 57 -0.98 -13.18 12.54
CA GLN A 57 -1.18 -14.57 12.17
C GLN A 57 0.10 -15.15 11.52
N PRO A 58 0.27 -16.49 11.52
CA PRO A 58 1.46 -17.12 10.95
C PRO A 58 1.54 -17.03 9.42
N TYR A 59 0.44 -16.72 8.74
CA TYR A 59 0.42 -16.54 7.29
C TYR A 59 0.68 -15.08 6.91
N LYS A 60 1.23 -14.93 5.71
CA LYS A 60 1.54 -13.64 5.10
C LYS A 60 0.77 -13.46 3.82
N GLU A 61 0.61 -12.21 3.45
CA GLU A 61 -0.10 -11.78 2.26
C GLU A 61 0.88 -11.20 1.26
N TYR A 62 0.65 -11.45 -0.03
CA TYR A 62 1.45 -10.87 -1.09
C TYR A 62 0.90 -9.51 -1.50
N TYR A 63 1.82 -8.57 -1.72
CA TYR A 63 1.53 -7.24 -2.23
C TYR A 63 2.46 -6.90 -3.40
N LEU A 64 1.94 -6.11 -4.34
CA LEU A 64 2.77 -5.38 -5.30
C LEU A 64 3.00 -3.97 -4.78
N ARG A 65 4.22 -3.69 -4.33
CA ARG A 65 4.67 -2.35 -3.97
C ARG A 65 5.07 -1.59 -5.22
N CYS A 66 4.13 -0.78 -5.69
CA CYS A 66 4.33 0.11 -6.83
C CYS A 66 4.68 1.52 -6.32
N SER A 67 5.13 2.42 -7.20
CA SER A 67 5.68 3.74 -6.81
C SER A 67 4.82 4.60 -5.87
N ILE A 68 3.49 4.40 -5.82
CA ILE A 68 2.56 5.26 -5.07
C ILE A 68 1.82 4.48 -3.98
N GLN A 69 1.63 3.17 -4.14
CA GLN A 69 0.85 2.35 -3.22
C GLN A 69 1.18 0.86 -3.34
N ASP A 70 0.87 0.15 -2.26
CA ASP A 70 0.94 -1.30 -2.18
C ASP A 70 -0.44 -1.87 -2.56
N TYR A 71 -0.48 -2.76 -3.55
CA TYR A 71 -1.70 -3.45 -3.96
C TYR A 71 -1.73 -4.88 -3.40
N PHE A 72 -2.80 -5.23 -2.68
CA PHE A 72 -3.03 -6.61 -2.26
C PHE A 72 -3.21 -7.51 -3.48
N ILE A 73 -2.50 -8.63 -3.51
CA ILE A 73 -2.63 -9.63 -4.58
C ILE A 73 -3.69 -10.64 -4.18
N LYS A 74 -4.83 -10.61 -4.87
CA LYS A 74 -5.90 -11.58 -4.65
C LYS A 74 -5.59 -12.87 -5.41
N LEU A 75 -4.78 -13.72 -4.79
CA LEU A 75 -4.27 -14.95 -5.41
C LEU A 75 -5.36 -15.87 -5.94
N CYS A 76 -6.49 -15.99 -5.25
CA CYS A 76 -7.58 -16.88 -5.66
C CYS A 76 -8.29 -16.45 -6.96
N GLU A 77 -8.18 -15.18 -7.34
CA GLU A 77 -8.68 -14.68 -8.63
C GLU A 77 -7.57 -14.60 -9.67
N SER A 78 -6.31 -14.72 -9.25
CA SER A 78 -5.14 -14.63 -10.11
C SER A 78 -4.88 -15.96 -10.81
N SER A 79 -4.31 -15.89 -12.01
CA SER A 79 -3.91 -17.09 -12.76
C SER A 79 -2.58 -17.67 -12.28
N VAL A 80 -1.85 -16.94 -11.43
CA VAL A 80 -0.56 -17.33 -10.87
C VAL A 80 -0.72 -17.84 -9.45
N LYS A 81 0.12 -18.80 -9.07
CA LYS A 81 0.15 -19.39 -7.71
C LYS A 81 1.22 -18.72 -6.83
N SER A 82 1.08 -18.88 -5.52
CA SER A 82 2.08 -18.41 -4.55
C SER A 82 3.48 -18.94 -4.86
N ASP A 83 3.61 -20.21 -5.26
CA ASP A 83 4.92 -20.81 -5.58
C ASP A 83 5.60 -20.17 -6.78
N GLU A 84 4.82 -19.61 -7.73
CA GLU A 84 5.36 -18.88 -8.88
C GLU A 84 5.82 -17.47 -8.50
N LEU A 85 5.25 -16.88 -7.44
CA LEU A 85 5.64 -15.56 -6.93
C LEU A 85 6.87 -15.61 -6.03
N LYS A 86 7.05 -16.68 -5.23
CA LYS A 86 8.15 -16.81 -4.25
C LYS A 86 9.56 -16.46 -4.79
N PRO A 87 9.96 -16.86 -6.03
CA PRO A 87 11.28 -16.51 -6.57
C PRO A 87 11.55 -15.00 -6.71
N PHE A 88 10.48 -14.20 -6.78
CA PHE A 88 10.50 -12.75 -6.98
C PHE A 88 10.34 -11.96 -5.67
N LEU A 89 10.27 -12.63 -4.52
CA LEU A 89 10.09 -11.95 -3.24
C LEU A 89 11.23 -10.97 -2.95
N ASN A 90 10.88 -9.74 -2.57
CA ASN A 90 11.76 -8.59 -2.37
C ASN A 90 12.57 -8.21 -3.62
N LYS A 91 12.03 -8.49 -4.80
CA LYS A 91 12.60 -8.14 -6.10
C LYS A 91 11.57 -7.41 -6.96
N GLY A 92 12.07 -6.68 -7.95
CA GLY A 92 11.24 -6.18 -9.02
C GLY A 92 10.65 -7.34 -9.82
N ILE A 93 9.34 -7.28 -10.06
CA ILE A 93 8.59 -8.21 -10.90
C ILE A 93 7.81 -7.42 -11.93
N THR A 94 7.82 -7.86 -13.18
CA THR A 94 6.98 -7.33 -14.25
C THR A 94 5.81 -8.29 -14.48
N VAL A 95 4.59 -7.80 -14.32
CA VAL A 95 3.36 -8.59 -14.43
C VAL A 95 2.37 -7.97 -15.39
N GLU A 96 1.57 -8.82 -16.03
CA GLU A 96 0.28 -8.39 -16.59
C GLU A 96 -0.78 -8.54 -15.50
N MET A 97 -1.40 -7.42 -15.12
CA MET A 97 -2.36 -7.40 -14.03
C MET A 97 -3.57 -6.51 -14.31
N GLU A 98 -4.64 -6.77 -13.58
CA GLU A 98 -5.86 -5.96 -13.56
C GLU A 98 -6.09 -5.44 -12.13
N ILE A 99 -6.34 -4.14 -12.00
CA ILE A 99 -6.73 -3.54 -10.73
C ILE A 99 -8.25 -3.61 -10.64
N LYS A 100 -8.77 -4.21 -9.58
CA LYS A 100 -10.20 -4.31 -9.29
C LYS A 100 -10.50 -3.66 -7.93
N GLU A 101 -11.76 -3.31 -7.74
CA GLU A 101 -12.29 -2.82 -6.46
C GLU A 101 -13.24 -3.88 -5.88
N GLY A 102 -13.15 -4.17 -4.58
CA GLY A 102 -14.10 -5.04 -3.91
C GLY A 102 -13.51 -5.83 -2.74
N LEU A 103 -14.14 -6.96 -2.43
CA LEU A 103 -13.79 -7.79 -1.28
C LEU A 103 -12.47 -8.54 -1.52
N TRP A 104 -11.53 -8.39 -0.59
CA TRP A 104 -10.23 -9.05 -0.66
C TRP A 104 -10.34 -10.53 -0.30
N ASP A 105 -11.15 -10.85 0.70
CA ASP A 105 -11.20 -12.16 1.35
C ASP A 105 -12.24 -13.13 0.77
N LYS A 106 -12.94 -12.73 -0.30
CA LYS A 106 -13.99 -13.55 -0.92
C LYS A 106 -13.41 -14.38 -2.07
N CYS A 107 -13.20 -15.68 -1.84
CA CYS A 107 -12.66 -16.63 -2.83
C CYS A 107 -13.44 -17.96 -2.87
N ASN A 108 -13.88 -18.44 -1.71
CA ASN A 108 -14.90 -19.46 -1.51
C ASN A 108 -15.37 -19.34 -0.06
N SER A 109 -16.65 -19.57 0.21
CA SER A 109 -17.29 -19.36 1.51
C SER A 109 -16.79 -20.27 2.64
N ASP A 110 -15.99 -21.28 2.31
CA ASP A 110 -15.69 -22.41 3.20
C ASP A 110 -14.36 -22.23 3.97
N LEU A 111 -13.66 -21.12 3.75
CA LEU A 111 -12.47 -20.77 4.52
C LEU A 111 -12.91 -19.95 5.75
N GLU A 112 -12.57 -20.42 6.95
CA GLU A 112 -12.90 -19.77 8.24
C GLU A 112 -12.29 -18.37 8.43
N GLN A 113 -11.55 -17.86 7.46
CA GLN A 113 -10.65 -16.71 7.58
C GLN A 113 -11.13 -15.50 6.76
N VAL A 114 -12.43 -15.37 6.53
CA VAL A 114 -13.00 -14.22 5.83
C VAL A 114 -13.02 -13.01 6.77
N GLN A 115 -12.08 -12.10 6.58
CA GLN A 115 -12.28 -10.74 7.08
C GLN A 115 -13.13 -9.96 6.09
N SER A 116 -13.94 -9.03 6.58
CA SER A 116 -14.71 -8.14 5.72
C SER A 116 -13.82 -6.98 5.23
N ARG A 117 -12.71 -7.27 4.54
CA ARG A 117 -11.83 -6.25 3.96
C ARG A 117 -12.25 -5.95 2.54
N THR A 118 -12.28 -4.66 2.21
CA THR A 118 -12.62 -4.16 0.88
C THR A 118 -11.61 -3.10 0.47
N GLY A 119 -11.35 -2.99 -0.82
CA GLY A 119 -10.46 -1.98 -1.38
C GLY A 119 -9.98 -2.37 -2.77
N LYS A 120 -9.05 -1.58 -3.30
CA LYS A 120 -8.33 -1.93 -4.53
C LYS A 120 -7.42 -3.12 -4.30
N TYR A 121 -7.54 -4.12 -5.18
CA TYR A 121 -6.64 -5.27 -5.23
C TYR A 121 -6.22 -5.53 -6.67
N VAL A 122 -5.18 -6.34 -6.84
CA VAL A 122 -4.70 -6.76 -8.15
C VAL A 122 -4.97 -8.25 -8.38
N VAL A 123 -5.30 -8.55 -9.62
CA VAL A 123 -5.39 -9.89 -10.18
C VAL A 123 -4.27 -10.03 -11.20
N ILE A 124 -3.33 -10.95 -10.95
CA ILE A 124 -2.21 -11.19 -11.87
C ILE A 124 -2.65 -12.24 -12.89
N LYS A 125 -2.59 -11.87 -14.17
CA LYS A 125 -2.88 -12.74 -15.31
C LYS A 125 -1.65 -13.55 -15.71
N ARG A 126 -0.47 -12.94 -15.69
CA ARG A 126 0.81 -13.60 -15.99
C ARG A 126 2.01 -12.83 -15.45
N ILE A 127 3.07 -13.58 -15.13
CA ILE A 127 4.40 -13.03 -14.84
C ILE A 127 5.17 -12.92 -16.16
N ILE A 128 5.86 -11.80 -16.38
CA ILE A 128 6.67 -11.56 -17.57
C ILE A 128 8.15 -11.83 -17.27
N LYS A 129 8.64 -11.28 -16.15
CA LYS A 129 10.04 -11.34 -15.74
C LYS A 129 10.23 -10.93 -14.29
#